data_AF-A0AAD8CTY4-F1
#
_entry.id   AF-A0AAD8CTY4-F1
#
_cell.length_a   1.000
_cell.length_b   1.000
_cell.length_c   1.000
_cell.angle_alpha   90.00
_cell.angle_beta   90.00
_cell.angle_gamma   90.00
#
_symmetry.space_group_name_H-M   'P 1'
#
loop_
_entity.id
_entity.type
_entity.pdbx_description
1 polymer ?
#
loop_
_entity_poly.entity_id
_entity_poly.type
_entity_poly.pdbx_seq_one_letter_code
_entity_poly.pdbx_strand_id
1 'polypeptide(L)'
;MYAWATQINSATVQLCAAEHDVNPYPQLDCYHSDLSQCNEMATKGPPATKEKFVPRNKKNVTLAEMKKMAPQQKARYRAYEDPSKDVLNLVVNTQQRLRQHATKEHQDLYMKTADPKADVALGKQEKLIGQLKAAEARNRIRIMRLRYQSMRAQEINHLIACQSTAQKSVRLELLLPPRLDTENPGDSLDKMERSRVEEILEDERGLTVIRT
;
A
#
# COMPACT_ATOMS: atom_id res chain seq x y z
N MET A 1 -50.95 33.49 14.75
CA MET A 1 -51.54 32.51 13.82
C MET A 1 -50.50 31.44 13.57
N TYR A 2 -50.77 30.24 14.09
CA TYR A 2 -50.18 28.90 13.80
C TYR A 2 -48.64 28.83 13.71
N ALA A 3 -47.86 28.34 14.69
CA ALA A 3 -47.89 27.03 15.37
C ALA A 3 -48.04 25.86 14.39
N TRP A 4 -46.98 25.03 14.28
CA TRP A 4 -46.76 23.74 13.57
C TRP A 4 -45.36 23.82 12.94
N ALA A 5 -44.35 23.00 13.22
CA ALA A 5 -44.29 21.71 13.85
C ALA A 5 -42.93 21.53 14.56
N THR A 6 -43.00 21.28 15.86
CA THR A 6 -41.91 20.77 16.69
C THR A 6 -42.36 19.39 17.15
N GLN A 7 -42.08 18.32 16.40
CA GLN A 7 -42.15 16.95 16.93
C GLN A 7 -41.61 15.99 15.87
N ILE A 8 -41.04 14.88 16.32
CA ILE A 8 -40.47 13.74 15.54
C ILE A 8 -38.96 13.87 15.31
N ASN A 9 -38.18 13.55 16.36
CA ASN A 9 -36.98 12.70 16.27
C ASN A 9 -36.52 12.34 17.69
N SER A 10 -37.29 11.50 18.39
CA SER A 10 -36.83 10.82 19.62
C SER A 10 -37.21 9.34 19.68
N ALA A 11 -37.44 8.69 18.53
CA ALA A 11 -37.87 7.30 18.49
C ALA A 11 -37.23 6.56 17.30
N THR A 12 -35.90 6.38 17.34
CA THR A 12 -35.21 5.35 16.54
C THR A 12 -33.95 4.86 17.25
N VAL A 13 -34.02 4.79 18.58
CA VAL A 13 -33.11 4.03 19.43
C VAL A 13 -34.03 3.11 20.21
N GLN A 14 -33.78 1.80 20.17
CA GLN A 14 -34.60 0.70 20.71
C GLN A 14 -35.70 0.19 19.76
N LEU A 15 -35.32 -0.75 18.87
CA LEU A 15 -36.10 -1.93 18.51
C LEU A 15 -35.31 -2.72 17.46
N CYS A 16 -34.54 -3.72 17.92
CA CYS A 16 -34.14 -4.94 17.20
C CYS A 16 -33.20 -5.75 18.11
N ALA A 17 -33.73 -6.24 19.22
CA ALA A 17 -33.15 -7.27 20.06
C ALA A 17 -34.23 -8.32 20.33
N ALA A 18 -34.03 -9.53 19.82
CA ALA A 18 -34.71 -10.82 20.05
C ALA A 18 -34.69 -11.60 18.70
N GLU A 19 -33.70 -12.47 18.47
CA GLU A 19 -33.71 -13.91 18.80
C GLU A 19 -34.61 -14.75 17.87
N HIS A 20 -33.96 -15.59 17.06
CA HIS A 20 -34.16 -17.05 16.89
C HIS A 20 -33.78 -17.48 15.47
N ASP A 21 -32.66 -18.21 15.33
CA ASP A 21 -32.69 -19.65 15.06
C ASP A 21 -31.41 -20.23 14.43
N VAL A 22 -30.94 -21.27 15.11
CA VAL A 22 -30.39 -22.53 14.58
C VAL A 22 -29.18 -22.44 13.63
N ASN A 23 -28.02 -22.67 14.24
CA ASN A 23 -26.78 -23.13 13.62
C ASN A 23 -26.93 -24.59 13.15
N PRO A 24 -26.69 -24.90 11.85
CA PRO A 24 -26.57 -26.29 11.44
C PRO A 24 -25.45 -26.50 10.42
N TYR A 25 -24.18 -26.18 10.69
CA TYR A 25 -23.05 -26.86 9.99
C TYR A 25 -21.75 -26.78 10.82
N PRO A 26 -20.99 -27.88 10.93
CA PRO A 26 -19.77 -27.92 11.74
C PRO A 26 -18.65 -27.16 11.03
N GLN A 27 -18.08 -26.18 11.73
CA GLN A 27 -16.81 -25.54 11.35
C GLN A 27 -15.70 -26.60 11.33
N LEU A 28 -15.29 -26.99 10.14
CA LEU A 28 -13.98 -27.57 9.90
C LEU A 28 -12.96 -26.42 9.99
N ASP A 29 -12.27 -26.36 11.12
CA ASP A 29 -11.14 -25.47 11.35
C ASP A 29 -9.97 -25.87 10.43
N CYS A 30 -9.96 -25.33 9.21
CA CYS A 30 -8.76 -25.23 8.42
C CYS A 30 -7.93 -24.08 8.97
N TYR A 31 -6.97 -24.43 9.83
CA TYR A 31 -5.86 -23.59 10.27
C TYR A 31 -5.08 -23.05 9.04
N HIS A 32 -5.52 -21.93 8.49
CA HIS A 32 -4.68 -21.01 7.72
C HIS A 32 -4.58 -19.71 8.50
N SER A 33 -3.66 -19.70 9.46
CA SER A 33 -3.20 -18.47 10.10
C SER A 33 -2.05 -17.90 9.31
N ASP A 34 -2.40 -17.09 8.32
CA ASP A 34 -1.58 -15.96 7.89
C ASP A 34 -1.34 -15.06 9.11
N LEU A 35 -0.11 -15.10 9.64
CA LEU A 35 0.41 -14.09 10.56
C LEU A 35 1.59 -13.40 9.88
N SER A 36 1.26 -12.63 8.85
CA SER A 36 2.12 -11.62 8.25
C SER A 36 1.34 -10.32 8.13
N GLN A 37 1.40 -9.51 9.19
CA GLN A 37 1.44 -8.02 9.23
C GLN A 37 0.61 -7.44 10.38
N CYS A 38 1.23 -7.33 11.55
CA CYS A 38 1.01 -6.19 12.45
C CYS A 38 2.36 -5.50 12.61
N ASN A 39 2.45 -4.25 12.15
CA ASN A 39 3.60 -3.37 12.32
C ASN A 39 3.13 -2.13 13.08
N GLU A 40 3.38 -2.09 14.38
CA GLU A 40 3.33 -0.94 15.31
C GLU A 40 4.07 -1.44 16.57
N MET A 41 5.11 -0.83 17.14
CA MET A 41 5.68 0.51 17.04
C MET A 41 7.20 0.38 17.21
N ALA A 42 8.00 0.86 16.25
CA ALA A 42 9.45 0.83 16.36
C ALA A 42 9.96 2.11 17.05
N THR A 43 10.30 2.00 18.33
CA THR A 43 11.40 2.82 18.88
C THR A 43 12.67 2.36 18.19
N LYS A 44 13.35 3.28 17.49
CA LYS A 44 14.54 2.98 16.67
C LYS A 44 15.73 2.64 17.56
N GLY A 45 15.88 1.38 17.93
CA GLY A 45 17.17 0.80 18.30
C GLY A 45 17.92 0.31 17.04
N PRO A 46 19.27 0.26 17.04
CA PRO A 46 20.02 -0.34 15.94
C PRO A 46 19.63 -1.82 15.77
N PRO A 47 19.59 -2.37 14.55
CA PRO A 47 19.33 -3.79 14.35
C PRO A 47 20.48 -4.57 14.99
N ALA A 48 20.22 -5.20 16.14
CA ALA A 48 21.15 -6.15 16.71
C ALA A 48 21.30 -7.31 15.73
N THR A 49 22.39 -7.32 14.96
CA THR A 49 22.83 -8.47 14.18
C THR A 49 23.20 -9.56 15.18
N LYS A 50 22.21 -10.39 15.56
CA LYS A 50 22.47 -11.65 16.25
C LYS A 50 23.24 -12.53 15.26
N GLU A 51 24.56 -12.47 15.29
CA GLU A 51 25.41 -13.42 14.60
C GLU A 51 25.01 -14.80 15.11
N LYS A 52 24.43 -15.62 14.24
CA LYS A 52 24.07 -16.99 14.57
C LYS A 52 25.39 -17.74 14.74
N PHE A 53 25.69 -18.20 15.95
CA PHE A 53 26.86 -19.04 16.20
C PHE A 53 26.76 -20.31 15.32
N VAL A 54 27.69 -20.46 14.38
CA VAL A 54 27.83 -21.67 13.55
C VAL A 54 28.97 -22.50 14.15
N PRO A 55 28.69 -23.64 14.78
CA PRO A 55 29.74 -24.48 15.32
C PRO A 55 30.65 -25.00 14.21
N ARG A 56 31.95 -24.73 14.30
CA ARG A 56 32.97 -25.23 13.39
C ARG A 56 34.04 -26.02 14.14
N ASN A 57 34.62 -27.02 13.47
CA ASN A 57 35.75 -27.75 14.02
C ASN A 57 36.97 -26.83 14.17
N LYS A 58 37.63 -26.87 15.33
CA LYS A 58 38.82 -26.04 15.63
C LYS A 58 40.10 -26.52 14.94
N LYS A 59 40.11 -27.76 14.44
CA LYS A 59 41.27 -28.40 13.80
C LYS A 59 40.91 -28.78 12.37
N ASN A 60 41.74 -28.38 11.41
CA ASN A 60 41.61 -28.79 10.02
C ASN A 60 42.34 -30.13 9.84
N VAL A 61 41.58 -31.22 9.67
CA VAL A 61 42.15 -32.56 9.50
C VAL A 61 42.46 -32.79 8.02
N THR A 62 43.66 -33.30 7.72
CA THR A 62 44.05 -33.57 6.33
C THR A 62 43.31 -34.79 5.76
N LEU A 63 43.21 -34.89 4.43
CA LEU A 63 42.55 -36.02 3.76
C LEU A 63 43.18 -37.39 4.13
N ALA A 64 44.47 -37.42 4.43
CA ALA A 64 45.17 -38.63 4.86
C ALA A 64 44.79 -39.05 6.28
N GLU A 65 44.62 -38.10 7.20
CA GLU A 65 44.15 -38.34 8.57
C GLU A 65 42.67 -38.71 8.59
N MET A 66 41.84 -38.09 7.73
CA MET A 66 40.42 -38.43 7.52
C MET A 66 40.21 -39.87 7.02
N LYS A 67 41.20 -40.47 6.35
CA LYS A 67 41.17 -41.87 5.92
C LYS A 67 41.55 -42.84 7.04
N LYS A 68 42.33 -42.40 8.03
CA LYS A 68 42.78 -43.21 9.17
C LYS A 68 41.76 -43.24 10.32
N MET A 69 40.82 -42.31 10.35
CA MET A 69 39.79 -42.22 11.40
C MET A 69 38.69 -43.27 11.26
N ALA A 70 38.12 -43.67 12.41
CA ALA A 70 36.94 -44.52 12.44
C ALA A 70 35.72 -43.84 11.76
N PRO A 71 34.82 -44.60 11.12
CA PRO A 71 33.66 -44.03 10.40
C PRO A 71 32.80 -43.07 11.24
N GLN A 72 32.61 -43.38 12.53
CA GLN A 72 31.84 -42.55 13.46
C GLN A 72 32.53 -41.20 13.75
N GLN A 73 33.85 -41.20 13.91
CA GLN A 73 34.64 -39.98 14.12
C GLN A 73 34.61 -39.08 12.87
N LYS A 74 34.73 -39.71 11.69
CA LYS A 74 34.62 -39.03 10.40
C LYS A 74 33.26 -38.37 10.18
N ALA A 75 32.17 -39.03 10.59
CA ALA A 75 30.82 -38.48 10.51
C ALA A 75 30.64 -37.28 11.44
N ARG A 76 31.10 -37.38 12.70
CA ARG A 76 31.08 -36.26 13.66
C ARG A 76 31.85 -35.05 13.15
N TYR A 77 33.00 -35.29 12.53
CA TYR A 77 33.80 -34.22 11.94
C TYR A 77 33.06 -33.53 10.79
N ARG A 78 32.52 -34.29 9.83
CA ARG A 78 31.79 -33.74 8.67
C ARG A 78 30.50 -32.99 9.04
N ALA A 79 29.88 -33.28 10.18
CA ALA A 79 28.66 -32.61 10.62
C ALA A 79 28.85 -31.11 10.92
N TYR A 80 30.07 -30.69 11.23
CA TYR A 80 30.43 -29.30 11.55
C TYR A 80 31.29 -28.63 10.47
N GLU A 81 31.50 -29.31 9.33
CA GLU A 81 32.15 -28.73 8.16
C GLU A 81 31.10 -28.28 7.14
N ASP A 82 31.40 -27.18 6.46
CA ASP A 82 30.58 -26.73 5.34
C ASP A 82 30.67 -27.75 4.20
N PRO A 83 29.54 -28.12 3.57
CA PRO A 83 29.53 -29.08 2.48
C PRO A 83 30.35 -28.58 1.28
N SER A 84 30.95 -29.51 0.54
CA SER A 84 31.68 -29.20 -0.69
C SER A 84 30.78 -28.46 -1.69
N LYS A 85 31.39 -27.60 -2.52
CA LYS A 85 30.70 -26.84 -3.59
C LYS A 85 29.90 -27.76 -4.51
N ASP A 86 30.41 -28.95 -4.82
CA ASP A 86 29.70 -29.93 -5.66
C ASP A 86 28.43 -30.45 -4.98
N VAL A 87 28.48 -30.69 -3.68
CA VAL A 87 27.32 -31.14 -2.89
C VAL A 87 26.28 -30.01 -2.81
N LEU A 88 26.72 -28.77 -2.61
CA LEU A 88 25.84 -27.61 -2.65
C LEU A 88 25.14 -27.47 -4.01
N ASN A 89 25.89 -27.63 -5.10
CA ASN A 89 25.33 -27.60 -6.46
C ASN A 89 24.29 -28.72 -6.66
N LEU A 90 24.54 -29.93 -6.17
CA LEU A 90 23.59 -31.04 -6.23
C LEU A 90 22.31 -30.76 -5.43
N VAL A 91 22.43 -30.15 -4.25
CA VAL A 91 21.28 -29.75 -3.41
C VAL A 91 20.46 -28.69 -4.12
N VAL A 92 21.09 -27.65 -4.66
CA VAL A 92 20.42 -26.57 -5.42
C VAL A 92 19.72 -27.14 -6.65
N ASN A 93 20.39 -28.00 -7.41
CA ASN A 93 19.80 -28.66 -8.58
C ASN A 93 18.59 -29.51 -8.20
N THR A 94 18.68 -30.25 -7.09
CA THR A 94 17.56 -31.06 -6.60
C THR A 94 16.38 -30.19 -6.18
N GLN A 95 16.62 -29.11 -5.43
CA GLN A 95 15.57 -28.16 -5.05
C GLN A 95 14.94 -27.49 -6.28
N GLN A 96 15.74 -27.16 -7.29
CA GLN A 96 15.23 -26.62 -8.55
C GLN A 96 14.33 -27.62 -9.27
N ARG A 97 14.73 -28.89 -9.38
CA ARG A 97 13.88 -29.94 -9.97
C ARG A 97 12.57 -30.11 -9.20
N LEU A 98 12.60 -30.10 -7.87
CA LEU A 98 11.40 -30.22 -7.05
C LEU A 98 10.45 -29.04 -7.26
N ARG A 99 10.98 -27.82 -7.33
CA ARG A 99 10.17 -26.63 -7.66
C ARG A 99 9.58 -26.72 -9.07
N GLN A 100 10.35 -27.19 -10.04
CA GLN A 100 9.86 -27.43 -11.39
C GLN A 100 8.77 -28.50 -11.44
N HIS A 101 8.87 -29.54 -10.62
CA HIS A 101 7.84 -30.57 -10.51
C HIS A 101 6.56 -30.00 -9.89
N ALA A 102 6.67 -29.33 -8.75
CA ALA A 102 5.52 -28.74 -8.06
C ALA A 102 4.80 -27.69 -8.93
N THR A 103 5.53 -26.88 -9.70
CA THR A 103 4.95 -25.91 -10.63
C THR A 103 4.23 -26.58 -11.79
N LYS A 104 4.79 -27.65 -12.36
CA LYS A 104 4.13 -28.45 -13.40
C LYS A 104 2.87 -29.13 -12.87
N GLU A 105 2.94 -29.77 -11.70
CA GLU A 105 1.76 -30.39 -11.07
C GLU A 105 0.65 -29.37 -10.81
N HIS A 106 1.00 -28.18 -10.31
CA HIS A 106 0.05 -27.10 -10.12
C HIS A 106 -0.55 -26.62 -11.46
N GLN A 107 0.26 -26.54 -12.52
CA GLN A 107 -0.20 -26.17 -13.85
C GLN A 107 -1.14 -27.23 -14.44
N ASP A 108 -0.81 -28.51 -14.31
CA ASP A 108 -1.61 -29.64 -14.80
C ASP A 108 -2.95 -29.72 -14.07
N LEU A 109 -2.95 -29.50 -12.74
CA LEU A 109 -4.17 -29.40 -11.94
C LEU A 109 -5.04 -28.23 -12.41
N TYR A 110 -4.45 -27.05 -12.59
CA TYR A 110 -5.16 -25.87 -13.07
C TYR A 110 -5.77 -26.11 -14.46
N MET A 111 -5.03 -26.70 -15.41
CA MET A 111 -5.56 -27.05 -16.74
C MET A 111 -6.71 -28.07 -16.68
N LYS A 112 -6.72 -28.96 -15.69
CA LYS A 112 -7.76 -29.98 -15.52
C LYS A 112 -9.03 -29.47 -14.84
N THR A 113 -8.92 -28.48 -13.96
CA THR A 113 -10.04 -27.97 -13.16
C THR A 113 -10.49 -26.55 -13.53
N ALA A 114 -9.82 -25.88 -14.47
CA ALA A 114 -10.14 -24.51 -14.87
C ALA A 114 -11.51 -24.42 -15.57
N ASP A 115 -12.42 -23.65 -14.99
CA ASP A 115 -13.57 -23.11 -15.70
C ASP A 115 -13.13 -21.80 -16.39
N PRO A 116 -13.12 -21.75 -17.74
CA PRO A 116 -12.67 -20.58 -18.48
C PRO A 116 -13.46 -19.31 -18.14
N LYS A 117 -14.72 -19.45 -17.69
CA LYS A 117 -15.54 -18.31 -17.29
C LYS A 117 -15.13 -17.73 -15.94
N ALA A 118 -14.73 -18.58 -15.00
CA ALA A 118 -14.23 -18.17 -13.69
C ALA A 118 -12.88 -17.44 -13.81
N ASP A 119 -11.98 -17.93 -14.67
CA ASP A 119 -10.67 -17.31 -14.91
C ASP A 119 -10.78 -15.89 -15.50
N VAL A 120 -11.69 -15.69 -16.46
CA VAL A 120 -11.94 -14.35 -17.01
C VAL A 120 -12.52 -13.41 -15.95
N ALA A 121 -13.35 -13.91 -15.03
CA ALA A 121 -13.90 -13.12 -13.93
C ALA A 121 -12.82 -12.71 -12.92
N LEU A 122 -11.94 -13.65 -12.53
CA LEU A 122 -10.80 -13.40 -11.66
C LEU A 122 -9.83 -12.40 -12.30
N GLY A 123 -9.51 -12.54 -13.58
CA GLY A 123 -8.65 -11.58 -14.29
C GLY A 123 -9.26 -10.17 -14.37
N LYS A 124 -10.59 -10.04 -14.45
CA LYS A 124 -11.26 -8.73 -14.35
C LYS A 124 -11.19 -8.17 -12.93
N GLN A 125 -11.39 -9.01 -11.92
CA GLN A 125 -11.29 -8.63 -10.52
C GLN A 125 -9.86 -8.18 -10.15
N GLU A 126 -8.83 -8.90 -10.59
CA GLU A 126 -7.43 -8.53 -10.36
C GLU A 126 -7.07 -7.19 -11.00
N LYS A 127 -7.55 -6.95 -12.24
CA LYS A 127 -7.39 -5.65 -12.90
C LYS A 127 -8.07 -4.53 -12.13
N LEU A 128 -9.28 -4.76 -11.64
CA LEU A 128 -10.00 -3.79 -10.81
C LEU A 128 -9.25 -3.52 -9.50
N ILE A 129 -8.79 -4.56 -8.81
CA ILE A 129 -7.97 -4.43 -7.59
C ILE A 129 -6.70 -3.64 -7.90
N GLY A 130 -6.03 -3.91 -9.02
CA GLY A 130 -4.83 -3.17 -9.45
C GLY A 130 -5.11 -1.69 -9.69
N GLN A 131 -6.23 -1.37 -10.35
CA GLN A 131 -6.66 0.02 -10.56
C GLN A 131 -6.98 0.73 -9.24
N LEU A 132 -7.72 0.07 -8.34
CA LEU A 132 -8.06 0.61 -7.02
C LEU A 132 -6.81 0.86 -6.17
N LYS A 133 -5.88 -0.09 -6.13
CA LYS A 133 -4.58 0.07 -5.43
C LYS A 133 -3.75 1.20 -6.02
N ALA A 134 -3.73 1.35 -7.34
CA ALA A 134 -3.02 2.45 -7.99
C ALA A 134 -3.66 3.81 -7.67
N ALA A 135 -4.99 3.88 -7.67
CA ALA A 135 -5.73 5.08 -7.27
C ALA A 135 -5.44 5.45 -5.81
N GLU A 136 -5.42 4.46 -4.91
CA GLU A 136 -5.09 4.66 -3.51
C GLU A 136 -3.66 5.19 -3.33
N ALA A 137 -2.67 4.58 -3.99
CA ALA A 137 -1.28 5.03 -3.91
C ALA A 137 -1.11 6.48 -4.40
N ARG A 138 -1.78 6.84 -5.50
CA ARG A 138 -1.82 8.23 -5.99
C ARG A 138 -2.45 9.16 -4.97
N ASN A 139 -3.56 8.75 -4.34
CA ASN A 139 -4.21 9.56 -3.32
C ASN A 139 -3.33 9.74 -2.07
N ARG A 140 -2.61 8.69 -1.63
CA ARG A 140 -1.63 8.80 -0.53
C ARG A 140 -0.55 9.83 -0.83
N ILE A 141 0.03 9.80 -2.05
CA ILE A 141 1.02 10.79 -2.49
C ILE A 141 0.41 12.20 -2.52
N ARG A 142 -0.81 12.35 -3.04
CA ARG A 142 -1.51 13.64 -3.08
C ARG A 142 -1.72 14.21 -1.68
N ILE A 143 -2.24 13.41 -0.75
CA ILE A 143 -2.46 13.83 0.65
C ILE A 143 -1.13 14.24 1.30
N MET A 144 -0.06 13.48 1.09
CA MET A 144 1.27 13.82 1.61
C MET A 144 1.76 15.16 1.07
N ARG A 145 1.60 15.41 -0.24
CA ARG A 145 1.98 16.70 -0.87
C ARG A 145 1.17 17.86 -0.30
N LEU A 146 -0.14 17.70 -0.15
CA LEU A 146 -1.02 18.72 0.44
C LEU A 146 -0.65 19.01 1.90
N ARG A 147 -0.37 17.97 2.69
CA ARG A 147 0.11 18.14 4.07
C ARG A 147 1.43 18.88 4.11
N TYR A 148 2.39 18.53 3.26
CA TYR A 148 3.67 19.22 3.18
C TYR A 148 3.50 20.70 2.82
N GLN A 149 2.67 21.01 1.81
CA GLN A 149 2.38 22.40 1.43
C GLN A 149 1.73 23.18 2.57
N SER A 150 0.76 22.58 3.26
CA SER A 150 0.09 23.19 4.41
C SER A 150 1.06 23.45 5.57
N MET A 151 1.84 22.45 5.97
CA MET A 151 2.85 22.61 7.03
C MET A 151 3.90 23.66 6.67
N ARG A 152 4.42 23.63 5.44
CA ARG A 152 5.38 24.63 4.96
C ARG A 152 4.81 26.04 5.00
N ALA A 153 3.55 26.22 4.61
CA ALA A 153 2.88 27.52 4.69
C ALA A 153 2.73 27.99 6.15
N GLN A 154 2.35 27.08 7.06
CA GLN A 154 2.25 27.36 8.49
C GLN A 154 3.61 27.73 9.11
N GLU A 155 4.67 26.99 8.80
CA GLU A 155 6.03 27.26 9.26
C GLU A 155 6.53 28.64 8.79
N ILE A 156 6.33 28.95 7.50
CA ILE A 156 6.70 30.25 6.95
C ILE A 156 5.92 31.38 7.66
N ASN A 157 4.61 31.22 7.82
CA ASN A 157 3.78 32.22 8.52
C ASN A 157 4.26 32.41 9.96
N HIS A 158 4.63 31.32 10.65
CA HIS A 158 5.18 31.38 11.99
C HIS A 158 6.52 32.11 12.03
N LEU A 159 7.44 31.83 11.10
CA LEU A 159 8.72 32.53 10.99
C LEU A 159 8.55 34.03 10.76
N ILE A 160 7.58 34.43 9.92
CA ILE A 160 7.23 35.83 9.67
C ILE A 160 6.67 36.48 10.95
N ALA A 161 5.77 35.79 11.66
CA ALA A 161 5.16 36.27 12.90
C ALA A 161 6.16 36.43 14.05
N CYS A 162 7.19 35.59 14.12
CA CYS A 162 8.21 35.63 15.17
C CYS A 162 9.32 36.66 14.92
N GLN A 163 9.27 37.46 13.85
CA GLN A 163 10.27 38.50 13.61
C GLN A 163 10.17 39.62 14.66
N SER A 164 11.31 40.11 15.14
CA SER A 164 11.35 41.12 16.21
C SER A 164 10.86 42.51 15.81
N THR A 165 10.73 42.80 14.51
CA THR A 165 10.25 44.09 13.99
C THR A 165 9.40 43.86 12.74
N ALA A 166 8.39 44.72 12.54
CA ALA A 166 7.52 44.66 11.37
C ALA A 166 8.32 44.78 10.05
N GLN A 167 9.33 45.65 10.00
CA GLN A 167 10.16 45.82 8.81
C GLN A 167 10.92 44.53 8.43
N LYS A 168 11.41 43.76 9.41
CA LYS A 168 12.06 42.46 9.16
C LYS A 168 11.07 41.42 8.64
N SER A 169 9.86 41.39 9.20
CA SER A 169 8.77 40.53 8.74
C SER A 169 8.44 40.78 7.26
N VAL A 170 8.22 42.04 6.88
CA VAL A 170 7.94 42.43 5.48
C VAL A 170 9.11 42.10 4.55
N ARG A 171 10.36 42.37 4.98
CA ARG A 171 11.54 42.02 4.17
C ARG A 171 11.67 40.51 3.97
N LEU A 172 11.37 39.71 5.00
CA LEU A 172 11.40 38.26 4.90
C LEU A 172 10.33 37.76 3.92
N GLU A 173 9.11 38.31 3.99
CA GLU A 173 8.02 37.99 3.08
C GLU A 173 8.39 38.28 1.62
N LEU A 174 9.02 39.42 1.34
CA LEU A 174 9.47 39.80 -0.01
C LEU A 174 10.56 38.88 -0.60
N LEU A 175 11.30 38.15 0.23
CA LEU A 175 12.32 37.19 -0.21
C LEU A 175 11.72 35.82 -0.55
N LEU A 176 10.45 35.59 -0.18
CA LEU A 176 9.79 34.33 -0.47
C LEU A 176 9.27 34.32 -1.92
N PRO A 177 9.25 33.15 -2.56
CA PRO A 177 8.57 33.01 -3.83
C PRO A 177 7.10 33.44 -3.71
N PRO A 178 6.54 34.15 -4.73
CA PRO A 178 5.13 34.50 -4.75
C PRO A 178 4.28 33.24 -4.56
N ARG A 179 3.31 33.30 -3.63
CA ARG A 179 2.33 32.23 -3.50
C ARG A 179 1.44 32.27 -4.72
N LEU A 180 1.40 31.19 -5.48
CA LEU A 180 0.36 31.00 -6.49
C LEU A 180 -0.90 30.70 -5.68
N ASP A 181 -1.81 31.66 -5.60
CA ASP A 181 -3.13 31.39 -5.08
C ASP A 181 -3.76 30.33 -5.99
N THR A 182 -3.79 29.10 -5.48
CA THR A 182 -4.55 27.99 -6.09
C THR A 182 -6.05 28.13 -5.86
N GLU A 183 -6.49 29.28 -5.35
CA GLU A 183 -7.79 29.87 -5.64
C GLU A 183 -7.82 30.10 -7.16
N ASN A 184 -7.89 29.00 -7.90
CA ASN A 184 -8.19 29.01 -9.32
C ASN A 184 -9.49 29.81 -9.38
N PRO A 185 -9.53 30.99 -10.03
CA PRO A 185 -10.81 31.53 -10.42
C PRO A 185 -11.27 30.55 -11.49
N GLY A 186 -11.87 29.42 -11.04
CA GLY A 186 -12.61 28.56 -11.92
C GLY A 186 -13.53 29.45 -12.72
N ASP A 187 -13.84 29.01 -13.94
CA ASP A 187 -14.78 29.75 -14.76
C ASP A 187 -16.01 30.13 -13.93
N SER A 188 -16.22 31.43 -13.76
CA SER A 188 -17.31 31.96 -12.93
C SER A 188 -18.64 31.87 -13.64
N LEU A 189 -18.64 31.48 -14.92
CA LEU A 189 -19.84 31.36 -15.73
C LEU A 189 -20.54 30.03 -15.44
N ASP A 190 -21.82 30.11 -15.09
CA ASP A 190 -22.69 28.95 -15.10
C ASP A 190 -22.86 28.42 -16.54
N LYS A 191 -23.29 27.16 -16.69
CA LYS A 191 -23.43 26.51 -18.01
C LYS A 191 -24.33 27.29 -18.96
N MET A 192 -25.36 27.96 -18.45
CA MET A 192 -26.25 28.82 -19.23
C MET A 192 -25.56 30.13 -19.67
N GLU A 193 -24.82 30.76 -18.76
CA GLU A 193 -24.09 32.00 -19.03
C GLU A 193 -22.98 31.76 -20.06
N ARG A 194 -22.27 30.64 -19.93
CA ARG A 194 -21.27 30.17 -20.90
C ARG A 194 -21.89 29.94 -22.27
N SER A 195 -23.01 29.22 -22.34
CA SER A 195 -23.72 29.01 -23.61
C SER A 195 -24.18 30.32 -24.25
N ARG A 196 -24.61 31.30 -23.45
CA ARG A 196 -25.01 32.62 -23.95
C ARG A 196 -23.82 33.43 -24.45
N VAL A 197 -22.69 33.38 -23.74
CA VAL A 197 -21.45 34.04 -24.18
C VAL A 197 -20.94 33.43 -25.47
N GLU A 198 -20.96 32.09 -25.59
CA GLU A 198 -20.60 31.38 -26.82
C GLU A 198 -21.52 31.77 -27.99
N GLU A 199 -22.84 31.85 -27.77
CA GLU A 199 -23.81 32.32 -28.77
C GLU A 199 -23.52 33.76 -29.23
N ILE A 200 -23.17 34.65 -28.30
CA ILE A 200 -22.82 36.05 -28.62
C ILE A 200 -21.49 36.13 -29.39
N LEU A 201 -20.51 35.28 -29.05
CA LEU A 201 -19.22 35.24 -29.74
C LEU A 201 -19.32 34.67 -31.16
N GLU A 202 -20.24 33.73 -31.39
CA GLU A 202 -20.51 33.14 -32.71
C GLU A 202 -21.38 34.04 -33.61
N ASP A 203 -22.01 35.07 -33.03
CA ASP A 203 -22.85 36.02 -33.76
C ASP A 203 -22.02 37.10 -34.47
N GLU A 204 -21.47 36.75 -35.63
CA GLU A 204 -20.71 37.66 -36.50
C GLU A 204 -21.51 38.89 -36.98
N ARG A 205 -22.84 38.82 -36.93
CA ARG A 205 -23.75 39.86 -37.46
C ARG A 205 -24.36 40.75 -36.37
N GLY A 206 -24.12 40.43 -35.10
CA GLY A 206 -24.60 41.19 -33.94
C GLY A 206 -26.12 41.17 -33.74
N LEU A 207 -26.82 40.22 -34.34
CA LEU A 207 -28.29 40.11 -34.32
C LEU A 207 -28.86 39.87 -32.91
N THR A 208 -28.09 39.22 -32.05
CA THR A 208 -28.48 38.88 -30.67
C THR A 208 -28.22 39.99 -29.66
N VAL A 209 -27.47 41.04 -30.04
CA VAL A 209 -27.03 42.13 -29.14
C VAL A 209 -27.68 43.47 -29.53
N ILE A 210 -27.90 43.71 -30.82
CA ILE A 210 -28.50 44.95 -31.31
C ILE A 210 -30.01 44.90 -31.08
N ARG A 211 -30.51 45.72 -30.15
CA ARG A 211 -31.95 45.95 -29.97
C ARG A 211 -32.37 47.10 -30.89
N THR A 212 -33.09 46.78 -31.95
CA THR A 212 -33.84 47.73 -32.79
C THR A 212 -35.08 48.24 -32.06
#